data_AF-A0A2A2JBV6-F1
#
_entry.id   AF-A0A2A2JBV6-F1
#
_cell.length_a   1.000
_cell.length_b   1.000
_cell.length_c   1.000
_cell.angle_alpha   90.00
_cell.angle_beta   90.00
_cell.angle_gamma   90.00
#
_symmetry.space_group_name_H-M   'P 1'
#
loop_
_entity.id
_entity.type
_entity.pdbx_description
1 polymer ?
#
loop_
_entity_poly.entity_id
_entity_poly.type
_entity_poly.pdbx_seq_one_letter_code
_entity_poly.pdbx_strand_id
1 'polypeptide(L)'
;MQSPSKWAIFAGIFFVTRISAEVDLSSRVVHAVNCGGPSTKGAYGILYEADPHNQGTASDHGKRYAFMNAPNTDRVIYESERWSPDDLTYTFKLKPGKYALILKFSEVYFEMPGQKIFDVLLNGITLIKDLDIFGQTHATGLAHDRYFGFEIVGKELRLENDIIGEVENGELEITFAKGANDNPKINGIVVLKGSKEDLPQPPAAGINEEELAKKFDQQERDRRVGIHFVRKKIEIFMER
;
A
#
# COMPACT_ATOMS: atom_id res chain seq x y z
N MET A 1 65.06 26.78 27.37
CA MET A 1 63.83 27.44 26.87
C MET A 1 63.00 26.39 26.14
N GLN A 2 61.94 25.90 26.81
CA GLN A 2 60.94 24.99 26.23
C GLN A 2 60.00 25.77 25.32
N SER A 3 59.65 25.20 24.16
CA SER A 3 58.47 25.61 23.38
C SER A 3 57.71 24.35 22.92
N PRO A 4 56.37 24.41 22.78
CA PRO A 4 55.51 23.29 23.14
C PRO A 4 55.13 22.40 21.95
N SER A 5 54.92 21.11 22.26
CA SER A 5 54.35 20.11 21.36
C SER A 5 52.89 20.45 21.02
N LYS A 6 52.59 20.52 19.73
CA LYS A 6 51.22 20.69 19.20
C LYS A 6 50.48 19.36 19.32
N TRP A 7 49.46 19.31 20.18
CA TRP A 7 48.49 18.23 20.24
C TRP A 7 47.50 18.40 19.08
N ALA A 8 47.51 17.49 18.12
CA ALA A 8 46.46 17.41 17.11
C ALA A 8 45.24 16.71 17.73
N ILE A 9 44.18 17.47 18.00
CA ILE A 9 42.87 16.93 18.38
C ILE A 9 42.21 16.42 17.09
N PHE A 10 42.16 15.10 16.91
CA PHE A 10 41.28 14.49 15.91
C PHE A 10 39.84 14.58 16.42
N ALA A 11 39.08 15.55 15.92
CA ALA A 11 37.63 15.55 16.06
C ALA A 11 37.05 14.47 15.14
N GLY A 12 36.87 13.26 15.69
CA GLY A 12 36.14 12.20 15.01
C GLY A 12 34.67 12.59 14.87
N ILE A 13 34.27 12.97 13.66
CA ILE A 13 32.85 13.12 13.30
C ILE A 13 32.26 11.70 13.26
N PHE A 14 31.58 11.30 14.32
CA PHE A 14 30.75 10.10 14.32
C PHE A 14 29.47 10.40 13.54
N PHE A 15 29.42 9.98 12.27
CA PHE A 15 28.16 9.82 11.55
C PHE A 15 27.43 8.62 12.17
N VAL A 16 26.47 8.88 13.06
CA VAL A 16 25.48 7.87 13.43
C VAL A 16 24.50 7.77 12.26
N THR A 17 24.81 6.93 11.27
CA THR A 17 23.82 6.46 10.32
C THR A 17 22.82 5.62 11.10
N ARG A 18 21.67 6.20 11.43
CA ARG A 18 20.50 5.40 11.81
C ARG A 18 20.15 4.51 10.61
N ILE A 19 20.56 3.25 10.67
CA ILE A 19 19.97 2.21 9.84
C ILE A 19 18.55 2.04 10.39
N SER A 20 17.58 2.72 9.78
CA SER A 20 16.19 2.33 9.97
C SER A 20 16.05 0.96 9.31
N ALA A 21 15.73 -0.07 10.08
CA ALA A 21 15.33 -1.34 9.48
C ALA A 21 14.17 -1.05 8.52
N GLU A 22 14.27 -1.57 7.30
CA GLU A 22 13.16 -1.51 6.35
C GLU A 22 12.01 -2.33 6.94
N VAL A 23 10.80 -1.77 6.94
CA VAL A 23 9.62 -2.49 7.48
C VAL A 23 9.39 -3.73 6.62
N ASP A 24 9.41 -4.91 7.25
CA ASP A 24 9.14 -6.18 6.60
C ASP A 24 7.88 -6.81 7.21
N LEU A 25 6.87 -7.00 6.38
CA LEU A 25 5.57 -7.58 6.73
C LEU A 25 5.43 -9.02 6.23
N SER A 26 6.42 -9.57 5.53
CA SER A 26 6.34 -10.90 4.89
C SER A 26 5.92 -12.02 5.87
N SER A 27 6.49 -12.02 7.07
CA SER A 27 6.16 -13.01 8.13
C SER A 27 4.75 -12.87 8.71
N ARG A 28 4.08 -11.74 8.47
CA ARG A 28 2.71 -11.47 8.94
C ARG A 28 1.67 -11.85 7.90
N VAL A 29 2.04 -12.01 6.62
CA VAL A 29 1.08 -12.28 5.55
C VAL A 29 0.38 -13.61 5.78
N VAL A 30 -0.95 -13.56 5.77
CA VAL A 30 -1.83 -14.74 5.79
C VAL A 30 -2.42 -14.95 4.41
N HIS A 31 -2.96 -13.88 3.82
CA HIS A 31 -3.46 -13.83 2.45
C HIS A 31 -3.06 -12.51 1.84
N ALA A 32 -2.69 -12.50 0.57
CA ALA A 32 -2.46 -11.29 -0.22
C ALA A 32 -2.84 -11.57 -1.66
N VAL A 33 -3.74 -10.78 -2.24
CA VAL A 33 -4.29 -11.01 -3.58
C VAL A 33 -4.09 -9.76 -4.44
N ASN A 34 -3.49 -9.92 -5.62
CA ASN A 34 -3.42 -8.89 -6.64
C ASN A 34 -4.68 -8.99 -7.52
N CYS A 35 -5.73 -8.25 -7.17
CA CYS A 35 -7.03 -8.38 -7.79
C CYS A 35 -7.00 -7.99 -9.27
N GLY A 36 -7.51 -8.87 -10.13
CA GLY A 36 -7.45 -8.77 -11.59
C GLY A 36 -6.05 -8.97 -12.19
N GLY A 37 -5.05 -9.32 -11.38
CA GLY A 37 -3.65 -9.37 -11.81
C GLY A 37 -2.94 -10.69 -11.50
N PRO A 38 -1.70 -10.84 -12.01
CA PRO A 38 -0.85 -11.99 -11.72
C PRO A 38 -0.17 -11.87 -10.34
N SER A 39 0.42 -12.97 -9.88
CA SER A 39 1.22 -12.97 -8.65
C SER A 39 2.38 -11.99 -8.76
N THR A 40 2.55 -11.15 -7.74
CA THR A 40 3.41 -9.98 -7.80
C THR A 40 3.99 -9.68 -6.42
N LYS A 41 5.26 -9.29 -6.35
CA LYS A 41 5.89 -8.84 -5.11
C LYS A 41 5.67 -7.33 -4.95
N GLY A 42 4.94 -6.94 -3.90
CA GLY A 42 4.69 -5.54 -3.56
C GLY A 42 5.70 -4.99 -2.56
N ALA A 43 5.34 -3.88 -1.91
CA ALA A 43 6.17 -3.28 -0.86
C ALA A 43 6.22 -4.14 0.42
N TYR A 44 7.19 -3.83 1.29
CA TYR A 44 7.33 -4.42 2.63
C TYR A 44 7.43 -5.96 2.63
N GLY A 45 7.98 -6.55 1.57
CA GLY A 45 8.14 -7.99 1.45
C GLY A 45 6.85 -8.77 1.18
N ILE A 46 5.71 -8.11 0.97
CA ILE A 46 4.42 -8.77 0.72
C ILE A 46 4.44 -9.40 -0.68
N LEU A 47 4.23 -10.71 -0.74
CA LEU A 47 4.01 -11.44 -1.98
C LEU A 47 2.50 -11.61 -2.19
N TYR A 48 1.97 -11.01 -3.24
CA TYR A 48 0.58 -11.16 -3.65
C TYR A 48 0.44 -12.38 -4.56
N GLU A 49 -0.56 -13.20 -4.28
CA GLU A 49 -0.99 -14.27 -5.16
C GLU A 49 -1.76 -13.68 -6.35
N ALA A 50 -1.78 -14.43 -7.46
CA ALA A 50 -2.63 -14.08 -8.59
C ALA A 50 -4.10 -14.16 -8.16
N ASP A 51 -4.94 -13.30 -8.74
CA ASP A 51 -6.36 -13.31 -8.40
C ASP A 51 -7.02 -14.66 -8.74
N PRO A 52 -7.53 -15.41 -7.74
CA PRO A 52 -8.15 -16.70 -7.99
C PRO A 52 -9.58 -16.58 -8.55
N HIS A 53 -10.17 -15.38 -8.55
CA HIS A 53 -11.58 -15.21 -8.90
C HIS A 53 -11.83 -15.20 -10.41
N ASN A 54 -12.95 -15.79 -10.79
CA ASN A 54 -13.52 -15.77 -12.14
C ASN A 54 -14.81 -14.92 -12.22
N GLN A 55 -15.41 -14.53 -11.09
CA GLN A 55 -16.52 -13.58 -11.03
C GLN A 55 -16.01 -12.16 -11.33
N GLY A 56 -16.84 -11.33 -11.97
CA GLY A 56 -16.45 -9.98 -12.37
C GLY A 56 -15.43 -9.98 -13.51
N THR A 57 -14.88 -8.80 -13.80
CA THR A 57 -13.95 -8.57 -14.91
C THR A 57 -12.61 -8.10 -14.37
N ALA A 58 -11.54 -8.78 -14.77
CA ALA A 58 -10.17 -8.32 -14.57
C ALA A 58 -9.86 -7.20 -15.57
N SER A 59 -9.20 -6.15 -15.11
CA SER A 59 -8.89 -4.95 -15.89
C SER A 59 -7.48 -4.48 -15.54
N ASP A 60 -6.70 -4.14 -16.56
CA ASP A 60 -5.36 -3.54 -16.41
C ASP A 60 -5.34 -2.07 -16.80
N HIS A 61 -6.50 -1.42 -16.76
CA HIS A 61 -6.71 -0.03 -17.15
C HIS A 61 -5.83 0.95 -16.35
N GLY A 62 -5.39 0.54 -15.15
CA GLY A 62 -4.49 1.30 -14.29
C GLY A 62 -3.06 1.45 -14.83
N LYS A 63 -2.61 0.60 -15.76
CA LYS A 63 -1.22 0.62 -16.32
C LYS A 63 -0.78 1.95 -16.94
N ARG A 64 -1.72 2.84 -17.27
CA ARG A 64 -1.40 4.17 -17.81
C ARG A 64 -0.97 5.19 -16.75
N TYR A 65 -1.12 4.87 -15.47
CA TYR A 65 -0.79 5.77 -14.36
C TYR A 65 0.48 5.31 -13.64
N ALA A 66 1.20 6.28 -13.07
CA ALA A 66 2.45 6.01 -12.37
C ALA A 66 2.30 5.78 -10.86
N PHE A 67 1.11 6.04 -10.28
CA PHE A 67 0.82 5.88 -8.84
C PHE A 67 1.90 6.47 -7.92
N MET A 68 2.28 7.73 -8.18
CA MET A 68 3.45 8.37 -7.57
C MET A 68 3.36 8.54 -6.05
N ASN A 69 2.16 8.48 -5.47
CA ASN A 69 1.95 8.55 -4.02
C ASN A 69 2.21 7.20 -3.31
N ALA A 70 2.32 6.09 -4.04
CA ALA A 70 2.63 4.78 -3.51
C ALA A 70 4.15 4.45 -3.55
N PRO A 71 4.64 3.55 -2.67
CA PRO A 71 5.98 3.00 -2.77
C PRO A 71 6.23 2.38 -4.14
N ASN A 72 7.43 2.55 -4.70
CA ASN A 72 7.73 2.13 -6.08
C ASN A 72 7.39 0.66 -6.38
N THR A 73 7.66 -0.24 -5.44
CA THR A 73 7.38 -1.68 -5.59
C THR A 73 5.91 -2.03 -5.45
N ASP A 74 5.09 -1.16 -4.86
CA ASP A 74 3.66 -1.39 -4.66
C ASP A 74 2.80 -0.86 -5.83
N ARG A 75 3.37 0.01 -6.67
CA ARG A 75 2.66 0.66 -7.79
C ARG A 75 1.98 -0.33 -8.74
N VAL A 76 2.68 -1.44 -9.00
CA VAL A 76 2.19 -2.53 -9.86
C VAL A 76 0.87 -3.13 -9.38
N ILE A 77 0.57 -3.07 -8.07
CA ILE A 77 -0.69 -3.57 -7.51
C ILE A 77 -1.88 -2.71 -7.94
N TYR A 78 -1.67 -1.40 -8.18
CA TYR A 78 -2.74 -0.50 -8.63
C TYR A 78 -2.93 -0.48 -10.14
N GLU A 79 -2.05 -1.15 -10.89
CA GLU A 79 -2.16 -1.26 -12.35
C GLU A 79 -3.28 -2.22 -12.77
N SER A 80 -3.58 -3.22 -11.95
CA SER A 80 -4.70 -4.15 -12.14
C SER A 80 -5.82 -3.93 -11.13
N GLU A 81 -7.03 -4.28 -11.53
CA GLU A 81 -8.22 -4.28 -10.69
C GLU A 81 -9.16 -5.42 -11.10
N ARG A 82 -9.98 -5.86 -10.15
CA ARG A 82 -11.22 -6.58 -10.46
C ARG A 82 -12.40 -5.68 -10.15
N TRP A 83 -13.34 -5.61 -11.09
CA TRP A 83 -14.63 -4.96 -10.90
C TRP A 83 -15.78 -5.90 -11.25
N SER A 84 -16.98 -5.62 -10.78
CA SER A 84 -18.16 -6.46 -11.05
C SER A 84 -19.41 -5.61 -11.30
N PRO A 85 -20.32 -5.98 -12.22
CA PRO A 85 -21.61 -5.30 -12.35
C PRO A 85 -22.53 -5.50 -11.14
N ASP A 86 -22.30 -6.58 -10.40
CA ASP A 86 -22.98 -6.96 -9.15
C ASP A 86 -22.01 -6.89 -7.97
N ASP A 87 -22.43 -7.36 -6.79
CA ASP A 87 -21.55 -7.53 -5.64
C ASP A 87 -20.32 -8.36 -6.00
N LEU A 88 -19.16 -7.93 -5.50
CA LEU A 88 -17.89 -8.65 -5.64
C LEU A 88 -17.45 -9.12 -4.26
N THR A 89 -17.27 -10.42 -4.09
CA THR A 89 -16.94 -11.02 -2.80
C THR A 89 -15.63 -11.80 -2.87
N TYR A 90 -14.80 -11.67 -1.83
CA TYR A 90 -13.62 -12.49 -1.59
C TYR A 90 -13.75 -13.21 -0.24
N THR A 91 -13.43 -14.50 -0.21
CA THR A 91 -13.48 -15.32 1.00
C THR A 91 -12.09 -15.80 1.42
N PHE A 92 -11.77 -15.67 2.70
CA PHE A 92 -10.47 -16.02 3.27
C PHE A 92 -10.60 -16.99 4.43
N LYS A 93 -9.86 -18.10 4.38
CA LYS A 93 -9.79 -19.04 5.51
C LYS A 93 -8.85 -18.51 6.59
N LEU A 94 -9.39 -18.25 7.77
CA LEU A 94 -8.69 -17.71 8.93
C LEU A 94 -8.93 -18.57 10.18
N LYS A 95 -7.91 -18.61 11.04
CA LYS A 95 -8.01 -19.19 12.39
C LYS A 95 -8.33 -18.08 13.39
N PRO A 96 -8.79 -18.40 14.61
CA PRO A 96 -8.86 -17.42 15.70
C PRO A 96 -7.53 -16.68 15.87
N GLY A 97 -7.61 -15.36 16.09
CA GLY A 97 -6.44 -14.49 16.20
C GLY A 97 -6.74 -13.04 15.85
N LYS A 98 -5.75 -12.18 16.08
CA LYS A 98 -5.79 -10.75 15.76
C LYS A 98 -5.17 -10.50 14.39
N TYR A 99 -5.82 -9.67 13.58
CA TYR A 99 -5.46 -9.41 12.19
C TYR A 99 -5.55 -7.92 11.84
N ALA A 100 -4.80 -7.55 10.81
CA ALA A 100 -4.94 -6.31 10.10
C ALA A 100 -5.34 -6.60 8.64
N LEU A 101 -6.34 -5.88 8.14
CA LEU A 101 -6.79 -5.90 6.76
C LEU A 101 -6.31 -4.64 6.06
N ILE A 102 -5.69 -4.80 4.89
CA ILE A 102 -5.37 -3.71 3.97
C ILE A 102 -6.19 -3.92 2.70
N LEU A 103 -6.98 -2.91 2.34
CA LEU A 103 -7.69 -2.83 1.08
C LEU A 103 -7.06 -1.73 0.23
N LYS A 104 -6.67 -2.08 -0.99
CA LYS A 104 -5.97 -1.19 -1.92
C LYS A 104 -6.89 -0.81 -3.07
N PHE A 105 -7.06 0.49 -3.26
CA PHE A 105 -7.91 1.06 -4.30
C PHE A 105 -7.15 2.08 -5.14
N SER A 106 -7.68 2.33 -6.33
CA SER A 106 -7.36 3.49 -7.16
C SER A 106 -8.60 3.83 -7.99
N GLU A 107 -8.85 5.11 -8.24
CA GLU A 107 -9.75 5.48 -9.34
C GLU A 107 -8.92 5.66 -10.60
N VAL A 108 -9.33 5.04 -11.69
CA VAL A 108 -8.61 5.06 -12.96
C VAL A 108 -9.52 5.38 -14.13
N TYR A 109 -10.85 5.32 -13.99
CA TYR A 109 -11.81 5.52 -15.07
C TYR A 109 -12.58 6.84 -14.94
N PHE A 110 -13.11 7.15 -13.75
CA PHE A 110 -13.91 8.34 -13.52
C PHE A 110 -13.06 9.53 -13.10
N GLU A 111 -13.50 10.72 -13.53
CA GLU A 111 -12.76 11.98 -13.35
C GLU A 111 -13.51 12.98 -12.46
N MET A 112 -14.63 12.57 -11.85
CA MET A 112 -15.40 13.41 -10.93
C MET A 112 -15.89 12.61 -9.71
N PRO A 113 -16.07 13.28 -8.56
CA PRO A 113 -16.70 12.66 -7.39
C PRO A 113 -18.12 12.18 -7.71
N GLY A 114 -18.53 11.13 -7.03
CA GLY A 114 -19.88 10.57 -7.04
C GLY A 114 -20.23 9.70 -8.25
N GLN A 115 -19.31 9.51 -9.20
CA GLN A 115 -19.57 8.68 -10.38
C GLN A 115 -19.47 7.17 -10.09
N LYS A 116 -18.63 6.78 -9.14
CA LYS A 116 -18.51 5.42 -8.63
C LYS A 116 -18.61 5.44 -7.11
N ILE A 117 -19.67 4.81 -6.58
CA ILE A 117 -19.92 4.72 -5.15
C ILE A 117 -20.39 3.30 -4.84
N PHE A 118 -19.70 2.64 -3.91
CA PHE A 118 -20.02 1.30 -3.44
C PHE A 118 -19.69 1.13 -1.96
N ASP A 119 -20.28 0.13 -1.32
CA ASP A 119 -19.99 -0.17 0.08
C ASP A 119 -18.91 -1.25 0.20
N VAL A 120 -18.20 -1.26 1.33
CA VAL A 120 -17.26 -2.32 1.69
C VAL A 120 -17.72 -2.96 2.99
N LEU A 121 -17.91 -4.27 2.98
CA LEU A 121 -18.43 -5.04 4.09
C LEU A 121 -17.45 -6.15 4.49
N LEU A 122 -17.49 -6.50 5.77
CA LEU A 122 -16.76 -7.61 6.39
C LEU A 122 -17.77 -8.50 7.10
N ASN A 123 -17.98 -9.73 6.61
CA ASN A 123 -19.06 -10.63 7.04
C ASN A 123 -20.42 -9.92 7.11
N GLY A 124 -20.77 -9.17 6.06
CA GLY A 124 -22.03 -8.42 5.97
C GLY A 124 -22.09 -7.14 6.83
N ILE A 125 -21.03 -6.81 7.58
CA ILE A 125 -20.96 -5.57 8.38
C ILE A 125 -20.21 -4.49 7.61
N THR A 126 -20.82 -3.33 7.44
CA THR A 126 -20.24 -2.20 6.70
C THR A 126 -18.97 -1.66 7.38
N LEU A 127 -17.82 -1.80 6.72
CA LEU A 127 -16.55 -1.15 7.09
C LEU A 127 -16.43 0.26 6.50
N ILE A 128 -16.89 0.42 5.25
CA ILE A 128 -16.91 1.70 4.55
C ILE A 128 -18.27 1.80 3.88
N LYS A 129 -19.00 2.86 4.23
CA LYS A 129 -20.23 3.23 3.54
C LYS A 129 -19.93 4.26 2.46
N ASP A 130 -20.57 4.14 1.31
CA ASP A 130 -20.55 5.07 0.19
C ASP A 130 -19.10 5.43 -0.24
N LEU A 131 -18.24 4.43 -0.45
CA LEU A 131 -16.86 4.66 -0.89
C LEU A 131 -16.82 5.27 -2.29
N ASP A 132 -16.42 6.53 -2.35
CA ASP A 132 -16.08 7.26 -3.57
C ASP A 132 -14.56 7.49 -3.63
N ILE A 133 -13.84 6.64 -4.38
CA ILE A 133 -12.37 6.69 -4.43
C ILE A 133 -11.90 8.02 -5.03
N PHE A 134 -12.55 8.50 -6.11
CA PHE A 134 -12.21 9.80 -6.69
C PHE A 134 -12.49 10.93 -5.72
N GLY A 135 -13.62 10.88 -5.01
CA GLY A 135 -13.97 11.84 -3.98
C GLY A 135 -12.94 11.93 -2.84
N GLN A 136 -12.25 10.83 -2.53
CA GLN A 136 -11.17 10.81 -1.54
C GLN A 136 -9.83 11.28 -2.09
N THR A 137 -9.48 10.92 -3.33
CA THR A 137 -8.16 11.22 -3.91
C THR A 137 -8.11 12.53 -4.67
N HIS A 138 -9.26 13.05 -5.10
CA HIS A 138 -9.41 14.20 -6.02
C HIS A 138 -8.66 14.06 -7.35
N ALA A 139 -8.25 12.84 -7.72
CA ALA A 139 -7.52 12.56 -8.96
C ALA A 139 -7.56 11.07 -9.30
N THR A 140 -7.54 10.77 -10.60
CA THR A 140 -7.24 9.42 -11.11
C THR A 140 -5.77 9.07 -10.92
N GLY A 141 -5.46 7.78 -10.82
CA GLY A 141 -4.06 7.31 -10.84
C GLY A 141 -3.30 7.54 -9.54
N LEU A 142 -4.02 7.72 -8.43
CA LEU A 142 -3.48 7.73 -7.07
C LEU A 142 -3.91 6.48 -6.33
N ALA A 143 -2.99 5.93 -5.55
CA ALA A 143 -3.28 4.87 -4.60
C ALA A 143 -4.14 5.40 -3.44
N HIS A 144 -5.12 4.62 -3.01
CA HIS A 144 -5.97 4.89 -1.86
C HIS A 144 -6.12 3.61 -1.04
N ASP A 145 -5.42 3.55 0.10
CA ASP A 145 -5.43 2.38 0.96
C ASP A 145 -6.31 2.59 2.19
N ARG A 146 -7.02 1.55 2.60
CA ARG A 146 -7.84 1.52 3.82
C ARG A 146 -7.44 0.36 4.70
N TYR A 147 -7.11 0.67 5.96
CA TYR A 147 -6.66 -0.32 6.93
C TYR A 147 -7.69 -0.53 8.02
N PHE A 148 -7.93 -1.78 8.38
CA PHE A 148 -8.83 -2.19 9.45
C PHE A 148 -8.13 -3.18 10.37
N GLY A 149 -8.49 -3.15 11.65
CA GLY A 149 -8.00 -4.11 12.65
C GLY A 149 -9.19 -4.90 13.15
N PHE A 150 -9.09 -6.22 13.12
CA PHE A 150 -10.16 -7.10 13.58
C PHE A 150 -9.57 -8.28 14.34
N GLU A 151 -10.40 -8.94 15.13
CA GLU A 151 -10.02 -10.10 15.91
C GLU A 151 -11.09 -11.19 15.79
N ILE A 152 -10.66 -12.44 15.74
CA ILE A 152 -11.52 -13.61 15.80
C ILE A 152 -11.26 -14.32 17.12
N VAL A 153 -12.23 -14.31 18.03
CA VAL A 153 -12.16 -14.97 19.34
C VAL A 153 -13.12 -16.15 19.35
N GLY A 154 -12.58 -17.37 19.23
CA GLY A 154 -13.42 -18.55 18.97
C GLY A 154 -14.08 -18.42 17.59
N LYS A 155 -15.38 -18.10 17.56
CA LYS A 155 -16.12 -17.76 16.33
C LYS A 155 -16.50 -16.28 16.26
N GLU A 156 -16.42 -15.53 17.34
CA GLU A 156 -16.83 -14.13 17.38
C GLU A 156 -15.87 -13.29 16.52
N LEU A 157 -16.43 -12.54 15.57
CA LEU A 157 -15.73 -11.49 14.84
C LEU A 157 -15.88 -10.18 15.59
N ARG A 158 -14.74 -9.58 15.93
CA ARG A 158 -14.66 -8.30 16.64
C ARG A 158 -13.98 -7.27 15.77
N LEU A 159 -14.59 -6.09 15.69
CA LEU A 159 -13.99 -4.91 15.09
C LEU A 159 -13.74 -3.90 16.21
N GLU A 160 -12.48 -3.52 16.37
CA GLU A 160 -12.04 -2.75 17.55
C GLU A 160 -12.41 -3.46 18.86
N ASN A 161 -13.40 -2.95 19.60
CA ASN A 161 -13.88 -3.55 20.86
C ASN A 161 -15.27 -4.18 20.76
N ASP A 162 -15.95 -4.04 19.62
CA ASP A 162 -17.33 -4.47 19.45
C ASP A 162 -17.40 -5.84 18.77
N ILE A 163 -18.30 -6.70 19.26
CA ILE A 163 -18.65 -7.95 18.59
C ILE A 163 -19.60 -7.59 17.45
N ILE A 164 -19.17 -7.82 16.22
CA ILE A 164 -19.92 -7.42 15.02
C ILE A 164 -20.57 -8.62 14.31
N GLY A 165 -20.18 -9.84 14.64
CA GLY A 165 -20.76 -11.04 14.05
C GLY A 165 -19.96 -12.29 14.39
N GLU A 166 -20.08 -13.30 13.54
CA GLU A 166 -19.33 -14.55 13.65
C GLU A 166 -18.63 -14.90 12.34
N VAL A 167 -17.50 -15.61 12.46
CA VAL A 167 -16.79 -16.24 11.33
C VAL A 167 -17.17 -17.72 11.29
N GLU A 168 -18.17 -18.04 10.47
CA GLU A 168 -18.61 -19.42 10.27
C GLU A 168 -17.57 -20.21 9.47
N ASN A 169 -17.33 -21.47 9.85
CA ASN A 169 -16.38 -22.37 9.19
C ASN A 169 -14.94 -21.84 9.02
N GLY A 170 -14.58 -20.79 9.76
CA GLY A 170 -13.29 -20.10 9.61
C GLY A 170 -13.17 -19.29 8.31
N GLU A 171 -14.29 -18.95 7.66
CA GLU A 171 -14.32 -18.19 6.42
C GLU A 171 -14.72 -16.73 6.69
N LEU A 172 -13.80 -15.82 6.44
CA LEU A 172 -14.01 -14.37 6.49
C LEU A 172 -14.37 -13.89 5.09
N GLU A 173 -15.49 -13.19 4.97
CA GLU A 173 -16.00 -12.63 3.73
C GLU A 173 -15.75 -11.13 3.67
N ILE A 174 -15.19 -10.67 2.55
CA ILE A 174 -15.07 -9.26 2.22
C ILE A 174 -15.92 -9.02 0.97
N THR A 175 -16.95 -8.20 1.11
CA THR A 175 -17.88 -7.88 0.02
C THR A 175 -17.75 -6.41 -0.36
N PHE A 176 -17.56 -6.17 -1.65
CA PHE A 176 -17.68 -4.85 -2.26
C PHE A 176 -19.08 -4.79 -2.86
N ALA A 177 -20.03 -4.24 -2.11
CA ALA A 177 -21.44 -4.29 -2.47
C ALA A 177 -21.79 -3.19 -3.48
N LYS A 178 -22.51 -3.59 -4.53
CA LYS A 178 -22.96 -2.74 -5.62
C LYS A 178 -23.87 -1.63 -5.08
N GLY A 179 -23.36 -0.41 -5.13
CA GLY A 179 -24.14 0.79 -4.89
C GLY A 179 -24.98 1.21 -6.10
N ALA A 180 -25.68 2.33 -5.96
CA ALA A 180 -26.48 2.92 -7.04
C ALA A 180 -25.61 3.51 -8.18
N ASN A 181 -24.36 3.87 -7.89
CA ASN A 181 -23.48 4.58 -8.81
C ASN A 181 -22.31 3.69 -9.24
N ASP A 182 -22.43 3.11 -10.44
CA ASP A 182 -21.42 2.27 -11.11
C ASP A 182 -20.84 1.11 -10.27
N ASN A 183 -19.85 0.39 -10.81
CA ASN A 183 -19.48 -0.96 -10.41
C ASN A 183 -18.44 -0.96 -9.27
N PRO A 184 -18.60 -1.81 -8.23
CA PRO A 184 -17.58 -2.00 -7.20
C PRO A 184 -16.28 -2.52 -7.80
N LYS A 185 -15.16 -2.18 -7.16
CA LYS A 185 -13.82 -2.56 -7.62
C LYS A 185 -12.82 -2.68 -6.48
N ILE A 186 -11.76 -3.45 -6.71
CA ILE A 186 -10.63 -3.59 -5.79
C ILE A 186 -9.33 -3.87 -6.58
N ASN A 187 -8.21 -3.29 -6.14
CA ASN A 187 -6.89 -3.53 -6.74
C ASN A 187 -6.09 -4.60 -5.98
N GLY A 188 -6.15 -4.59 -4.65
CA GLY A 188 -5.46 -5.60 -3.86
C GLY A 188 -6.03 -5.74 -2.46
N ILE A 189 -5.91 -6.95 -1.91
CA ILE A 189 -6.38 -7.30 -0.56
C ILE A 189 -5.23 -7.95 0.18
N VAL A 190 -4.95 -7.52 1.42
CA VAL A 190 -3.96 -8.16 2.28
C VAL A 190 -4.55 -8.40 3.66
N VAL A 191 -4.47 -9.65 4.13
CA VAL A 191 -4.77 -10.03 5.52
C VAL A 191 -3.45 -10.38 6.20
N LEU A 192 -3.11 -9.63 7.23
CA LEU A 192 -1.89 -9.78 8.02
C LEU A 192 -2.24 -10.24 9.44
N LYS A 193 -1.43 -11.09 10.05
CA LYS A 193 -1.47 -11.31 11.50
C LYS A 193 -1.05 -10.05 12.26
N GLY A 194 -1.56 -9.89 13.47
CA GLY A 194 -1.20 -8.81 14.37
C GLY A 194 -2.03 -7.54 14.17
N SER A 195 -1.54 -6.44 14.72
CA SER A 195 -2.27 -5.18 14.82
C SER A 195 -2.06 -4.27 13.59
N LYS A 196 -3.05 -3.41 13.28
CA LYS A 196 -2.92 -2.39 12.22
C LYS A 196 -2.01 -1.23 12.62
N GLU A 197 -1.79 -1.03 13.92
CA GLU A 197 -1.04 0.11 14.47
C GLU A 197 0.45 0.05 14.11
N ASP A 198 0.99 -1.14 13.83
CA ASP A 198 2.38 -1.35 13.42
C ASP A 198 2.58 -1.24 11.89
N LEU A 199 1.54 -0.90 11.13
CA LEU A 199 1.63 -0.79 9.67
C LEU A 199 2.23 0.55 9.24
N PRO A 200 3.00 0.58 8.13
CA PRO A 200 3.38 1.83 7.47
C PRO A 200 2.13 2.64 7.13
N GLN A 201 2.19 3.97 7.27
CA GLN A 201 1.06 4.85 6.94
C GLN A 201 0.57 4.61 5.51
N PRO A 202 -0.76 4.68 5.26
CA PRO A 202 -1.28 4.57 3.91
C PRO A 202 -0.76 5.72 3.03
N PRO A 203 -0.73 5.53 1.69
CA PRO A 203 -0.41 6.61 0.76
C PRO A 203 -1.27 7.85 1.06
N ALA A 204 -0.65 9.03 1.02
CA ALA A 204 -1.37 10.28 1.21
C ALA A 204 -2.48 10.41 0.16
N ALA A 205 -3.66 10.82 0.61
CA ALA A 205 -4.77 11.15 -0.28
C ALA A 205 -4.47 12.47 -1.01
N GLY A 206 -4.66 12.47 -2.33
CA GLY A 206 -4.45 13.64 -3.16
C GLY A 206 -2.99 13.99 -3.46
N ILE A 207 -2.84 15.05 -4.26
CA ILE A 207 -1.56 15.61 -4.65
C ILE A 207 -1.28 16.78 -3.71
N ASN A 208 -0.35 16.60 -2.78
CA ASN A 208 0.29 17.75 -2.14
C ASN A 208 1.36 18.28 -3.11
N GLU A 209 1.02 19.34 -3.86
CA GLU A 209 1.91 19.95 -4.85
C GLU A 209 3.27 20.33 -4.27
N GLU A 210 3.31 20.79 -3.02
CA GLU A 210 4.55 21.15 -2.32
C GLU A 210 5.40 19.91 -1.99
N GLU A 211 4.75 18.81 -1.61
CA GLU A 211 5.43 17.53 -1.35
C GLU A 211 5.93 16.88 -2.65
N LEU A 212 5.15 16.97 -3.74
CA LEU A 212 5.57 16.52 -5.06
C LEU A 212 6.76 17.33 -5.57
N ALA A 213 6.73 18.66 -5.45
CA ALA A 213 7.86 19.51 -5.80
C ALA A 213 9.12 19.12 -5.01
N LYS A 214 8.99 18.88 -3.70
CA LYS A 214 10.10 18.42 -2.84
C LYS A 214 10.63 17.05 -3.27
N LYS A 215 9.76 16.10 -3.64
CA LYS A 215 10.17 14.76 -4.13
C LYS A 215 10.89 14.84 -5.47
N PHE A 216 10.39 15.64 -6.41
CA PHE A 216 11.06 15.89 -7.69
C PHE A 216 12.43 16.53 -7.50
N ASP A 217 12.53 17.58 -6.68
CA ASP A 217 13.81 18.24 -6.36
C ASP A 217 14.82 17.27 -5.74
N GLN A 218 14.35 16.42 -4.82
CA GLN A 218 15.19 15.41 -4.19
C GLN A 218 15.70 14.39 -5.23
N GLN A 219 14.81 13.89 -6.09
CA GLN A 219 15.16 12.94 -7.14
C GLN A 219 16.13 13.55 -8.17
N GLU A 220 15.98 14.83 -8.53
CA GLU A 220 16.93 15.56 -9.36
C GLU A 220 18.29 15.72 -8.68
N ARG A 221 18.32 16.09 -7.40
CA ARG A 221 19.57 16.19 -6.63
C ARG A 221 20.31 14.87 -6.59
N ASP A 222 19.62 13.78 -6.28
CA ASP A 222 20.22 12.44 -6.20
C ASP A 222 20.76 11.99 -7.57
N ARG A 223 20.04 12.31 -8.66
CA ARG A 223 20.52 12.06 -10.03
C ARG A 223 21.77 12.87 -10.36
N ARG A 224 21.83 14.16 -9.99
CA ARG A 224 23.01 15.02 -10.22
C ARG A 224 24.22 14.55 -9.41
N VAL A 225 24.02 14.15 -8.15
CA VAL A 225 25.08 13.59 -7.29
C VAL A 225 25.61 12.28 -7.87
N GLY A 226 24.72 11.39 -8.34
CA GLY A 226 25.11 10.16 -9.02
C GLY A 226 25.97 10.41 -10.26
N ILE A 227 25.59 11.37 -11.12
CA ILE A 227 26.38 11.75 -12.31
C ILE A 227 27.75 12.31 -11.90
N HIS A 228 27.83 13.13 -10.85
CA HIS A 228 29.10 13.68 -10.37
C HIS A 228 30.04 12.57 -9.89
N PHE A 229 29.53 11.58 -9.15
CA PHE A 229 30.33 10.43 -8.70
C PHE A 229 30.84 9.56 -9.86
N VAL A 230 30.02 9.35 -10.89
CA VAL A 230 30.41 8.61 -12.09
C VAL A 230 31.52 9.35 -12.84
N ARG A 231 31.41 10.67 -13.03
CA ARG A 231 32.44 11.48 -13.69
C ARG A 231 33.77 11.45 -12.94
N LYS A 232 33.74 11.62 -11.62
CA LYS A 232 34.94 11.58 -10.79
C LYS A 232 35.63 10.21 -10.82
N LYS A 233 34.86 9.11 -10.90
CA LYS A 233 35.43 7.77 -11.09
C LYS A 233 36.08 7.58 -12.47
N ILE A 234 35.52 8.17 -13.52
CA ILE A 234 36.10 8.13 -14.87
C ILE A 234 37.39 8.94 -14.92
N GLU A 235 37.44 10.13 -14.32
CA GLU A 235 38.67 10.94 -14.22
C GLU A 235 39.78 10.18 -13.49
N ILE A 236 39.49 9.58 -12.33
CA ILE A 236 40.45 8.77 -11.56
C ILE A 236 40.92 7.52 -12.36
N PHE A 237 40.07 6.97 -13.21
CA PHE A 237 40.42 5.83 -14.08
C PHE A 237 41.29 6.23 -15.27
N MET A 238 41.11 7.45 -15.80
CA MET A 238 41.89 7.99 -16.93
C MET A 238 43.26 8.54 -16.51
N GLU A 239 43.47 8.80 -15.21
CA GLU A 239 44.75 9.23 -14.62
C GLU A 239 45.66 8.05 -14.18
N ARG A 240 45.27 6.81 -14.45
CA ARG A 240 46.08 5.59 -14.26
C ARG A 240 46.51 4.99 -15.58
#